data_AF-A0A087E7I6-F1
#
_entry.id   AF-A0A087E7I6-F1
#
_cell.length_a   1.000
_cell.length_b   1.000
_cell.length_c   1.000
_cell.angle_alpha   90.00
_cell.angle_beta   90.00
_cell.angle_gamma   90.00
#
_symmetry.space_group_name_H-M   'P 1'
#
loop_
_entity.id
_entity.type
_entity.pdbx_description
1 polymer ?
#
loop_
_entity_poly.entity_id
_entity_poly.type
_entity_poly.pdbx_seq_one_letter_code
_entity_poly.pdbx_strand_id
1 'polypeptide(L)'
;MLFGAVTLIPLPAVNITYTAVFDQSPGNVTFAFDRNDAFPASSSQPAAIEGNQATILLDPLNQDSKSLNITALANDLAIKSLEVNVAVPHNAINYGVLSIPGKTIENGTDADSSTFSLSADQLTRIRATSQRKSAVKPVLWTVLSLIYLMVLVRMTALKRLSKPYFAVLLFAALCIAVFLANLWASSGPHPTTACSRRPLCSYWSPH
;
A
#
# COMPACT_ATOMS: atom_id res chain seq x y z
N MET A 1 24.80 9.24 -13.83
CA MET A 1 23.71 10.25 -13.87
C MET A 1 22.31 9.63 -13.82
N LEU A 2 21.96 8.64 -14.64
CA LEU A 2 20.60 8.05 -14.66
C LEU A 2 20.14 7.47 -13.31
N PHE A 3 21.03 6.76 -12.61
CA PHE A 3 20.77 6.17 -11.30
C PHE A 3 20.41 7.21 -10.22
N GLY A 4 21.07 8.36 -10.19
CA GLY A 4 20.75 9.47 -9.27
C GLY A 4 19.45 10.21 -9.64
N ALA A 5 19.03 10.18 -10.91
CA ALA A 5 17.76 10.77 -11.32
C ALA A 5 16.56 9.98 -10.77
N VAL A 6 16.65 8.65 -10.72
CA VAL A 6 15.57 7.77 -10.23
C VAL A 6 15.20 8.03 -8.77
N THR A 7 16.16 8.43 -7.94
CA THR A 7 15.88 8.77 -6.54
C THR A 7 15.09 10.06 -6.40
N LEU A 8 15.25 10.99 -7.34
CA LEU A 8 14.65 12.33 -7.34
C LEU A 8 13.26 12.36 -8.02
N ILE A 9 12.91 11.36 -8.84
CA ILE A 9 11.60 11.32 -9.51
C ILE A 9 10.50 11.06 -8.47
N PRO A 10 9.43 11.88 -8.42
CA PRO A 10 8.24 11.61 -7.63
C PRO A 10 7.45 10.49 -8.31
N LEU A 11 7.51 9.28 -7.76
CA LEU A 11 6.72 8.15 -8.23
C LEU A 11 5.57 7.91 -7.25
N PRO A 12 4.34 7.65 -7.73
CA PRO A 12 3.21 7.36 -6.87
C PRO A 12 3.52 6.14 -5.99
N ALA A 13 3.13 6.20 -4.73
CA ALA A 13 3.23 5.06 -3.84
C ALA A 13 2.01 4.14 -4.04
N VAL A 14 2.27 2.84 -4.04
CA VAL A 14 1.23 1.80 -4.10
C VAL A 14 1.03 1.23 -2.69
N ASN A 15 -0.16 0.68 -2.40
CA ASN A 15 -0.52 0.12 -1.09
C ASN A 15 -0.36 1.12 0.08
N ILE A 16 -1.04 2.26 -0.02
CA ILE A 16 -1.14 3.21 1.08
C ILE A 16 -2.30 2.78 1.98
N THR A 17 -2.05 2.69 3.28
CA THR A 17 -3.04 2.37 4.30
C THR A 17 -3.22 3.58 5.21
N TYR A 18 -4.47 3.99 5.44
CA TYR A 18 -4.81 5.01 6.43
C TYR A 18 -5.43 4.33 7.64
N THR A 19 -4.89 4.62 8.82
CA THR A 19 -5.35 4.09 10.10
C THR A 19 -5.67 5.25 11.03
N ALA A 20 -6.95 5.46 11.30
CA ALA A 20 -7.41 6.41 12.30
C ALA A 20 -7.44 5.72 13.66
N VAL A 21 -6.73 6.28 14.64
CA VAL A 21 -6.67 5.79 16.02
C VAL A 21 -7.52 6.71 16.88
N PHE A 22 -8.51 6.14 17.55
CA PHE A 22 -9.43 6.85 18.43
C PHE A 22 -9.14 6.54 19.91
N ASP A 23 -9.64 7.37 20.81
CA ASP A 23 -9.52 7.14 22.25
C ASP A 23 -10.39 5.97 22.75
N GLN A 24 -11.48 5.67 22.03
CA GLN A 24 -12.39 4.55 22.31
C GLN A 24 -12.79 3.86 21.00
N SER A 25 -13.34 2.64 21.08
CA SER A 25 -13.78 1.88 19.90
C SER A 25 -14.83 2.68 19.12
N PRO A 26 -14.56 3.09 17.87
CA PRO A 26 -15.57 3.73 17.07
C PRO A 26 -16.66 2.72 16.69
N GLY A 27 -17.88 3.21 16.44
CA GLY A 27 -18.86 2.49 15.64
C GLY A 27 -18.44 2.46 14.17
N ASN A 28 -19.38 2.49 13.23
CA ASN A 28 -19.04 2.52 11.80
C ASN A 28 -18.20 3.77 11.47
N VAL A 29 -17.08 3.56 10.77
CA VAL A 29 -16.20 4.64 10.30
C VAL A 29 -16.14 4.64 8.78
N THR A 30 -16.32 5.81 8.18
CA THR A 30 -16.26 6.01 6.73
C THR A 30 -15.23 7.09 6.40
N PHE A 31 -14.35 6.78 5.45
CA PHE A 31 -13.40 7.73 4.88
C PHE A 31 -13.99 8.28 3.58
N ALA A 32 -14.34 9.56 3.57
CA ALA A 32 -14.88 10.27 2.42
C ALA A 32 -13.81 11.20 1.82
N PHE A 33 -13.59 11.04 0.52
CA PHE A 33 -12.64 11.78 -0.30
C PHE A 33 -13.38 12.75 -1.23
N ASP A 34 -12.61 13.54 -1.98
CA ASP A 34 -13.15 14.35 -3.08
C ASP A 34 -14.06 13.53 -3.98
N ARG A 35 -15.22 14.10 -4.32
CA ARG A 35 -16.15 13.46 -5.25
C ARG A 35 -15.51 13.36 -6.63
N ASN A 36 -15.46 12.15 -7.17
CA ASN A 36 -15.05 11.89 -8.53
C ASN A 36 -16.30 11.59 -9.38
N ASP A 37 -16.66 12.48 -10.30
CA ASP A 37 -17.88 12.32 -11.12
C ASP A 37 -17.85 11.07 -12.01
N ALA A 38 -16.66 10.61 -12.40
CA ALA A 38 -16.51 9.38 -13.19
C ALA A 38 -16.64 8.10 -12.34
N PHE A 39 -16.28 8.18 -11.05
CA PHE A 39 -16.29 7.03 -10.13
C PHE A 39 -16.79 7.46 -8.73
N PRO A 40 -18.09 7.73 -8.57
CA PRO A 40 -18.63 8.23 -7.30
C PRO A 40 -18.59 7.20 -6.17
N ALA A 41 -18.51 5.90 -6.49
CA ALA A 41 -18.41 4.85 -5.50
C ALA A 41 -17.01 4.77 -4.85
N SER A 42 -15.96 5.24 -5.53
CA SER A 42 -14.60 5.22 -4.97
C SER A 42 -14.37 6.35 -3.97
N SER A 43 -15.14 7.44 -4.01
CA SER A 43 -14.93 8.59 -3.12
C SER A 43 -15.33 8.33 -1.66
N SER A 44 -15.92 7.17 -1.35
CA SER A 44 -16.25 6.80 0.02
C SER A 44 -15.83 5.36 0.29
N GLN A 45 -15.01 5.16 1.31
CA GLN A 45 -14.49 3.84 1.69
C GLN A 45 -14.86 3.53 3.14
N PRO A 46 -15.65 2.47 3.41
CA PRO A 46 -15.88 2.00 4.77
C PRO A 46 -14.59 1.40 5.34
N ALA A 47 -14.34 1.66 6.62
CA ALA A 47 -13.15 1.17 7.31
C ALA A 47 -13.36 -0.20 7.95
N ALA A 48 -12.29 -1.00 7.99
CA ALA A 48 -12.21 -2.15 8.87
C ALA A 48 -11.87 -1.66 10.28
N ILE A 49 -12.67 -2.08 11.27
CA ILE A 49 -12.52 -1.63 12.66
C ILE A 49 -11.96 -2.78 13.49
N GLU A 50 -10.84 -2.52 14.16
CA GLU A 50 -10.21 -3.44 15.10
C GLU A 50 -9.90 -2.69 16.40
N GLY A 51 -10.72 -2.92 17.43
CA GLY A 51 -10.61 -2.19 18.70
C GLY A 51 -10.84 -0.70 18.51
N ASN A 52 -9.84 0.12 18.86
CA ASN A 52 -9.91 1.58 18.73
C ASN A 52 -9.34 2.13 17.41
N GLN A 53 -9.11 1.26 16.42
CA GLN A 53 -8.50 1.63 15.15
C GLN A 53 -9.46 1.37 14.00
N ALA A 54 -9.55 2.32 13.07
CA ALA A 54 -10.27 2.19 11.81
C ALA A 54 -9.29 2.31 10.65
N THR A 55 -9.20 1.26 9.84
CA THR A 55 -8.19 1.13 8.78
C THR A 55 -8.82 0.98 7.40
N ILE A 56 -8.31 1.71 6.42
CA ILE A 56 -8.61 1.53 5.00
C ILE A 56 -7.35 1.30 4.17
N LEU A 57 -7.49 0.50 3.12
CA LEU A 57 -6.55 0.52 2.00
C LEU A 57 -7.00 1.61 1.03
N LEU A 58 -6.17 2.62 0.83
CA LEU A 58 -6.49 3.76 -0.03
C LEU A 58 -6.68 3.30 -1.46
N ASP A 59 -7.84 3.62 -2.04
CA ASP A 59 -8.08 3.41 -3.47
C ASP A 59 -7.10 4.28 -4.29
N PRO A 60 -6.36 3.70 -5.26
CA PRO A 60 -5.51 4.45 -6.17
C PRO A 60 -6.17 5.69 -6.81
N LEU A 61 -7.49 5.65 -7.03
CA LEU A 61 -8.25 6.76 -7.61
C LEU A 61 -8.35 7.99 -6.69
N ASN A 62 -8.14 7.82 -5.39
CA ASN A 62 -8.22 8.89 -4.39
C ASN A 62 -6.83 9.39 -3.93
N GLN A 63 -5.74 8.89 -4.53
CA GLN A 63 -4.39 9.36 -4.18
C GLN A 63 -4.20 10.86 -4.42
N ASP A 64 -4.96 11.40 -5.39
CA ASP A 64 -4.89 12.80 -5.78
C ASP A 64 -5.91 13.72 -5.06
N SER A 65 -6.73 13.18 -4.16
CA SER A 65 -7.72 13.94 -3.40
C SER A 65 -7.10 15.06 -2.56
N LYS A 66 -7.83 16.17 -2.48
CA LYS A 66 -7.50 17.41 -1.75
C LYS A 66 -8.22 17.51 -0.41
N SER A 67 -9.30 16.76 -0.22
CA SER A 67 -9.98 16.62 1.06
C SER A 67 -10.11 15.15 1.47
N LEU A 68 -10.09 14.94 2.78
CA LEU A 68 -10.40 13.68 3.44
C LEU A 68 -11.20 14.00 4.70
N ASN A 69 -12.41 13.46 4.77
CA ASN A 69 -13.27 13.53 5.93
C ASN A 69 -13.47 12.12 6.49
N ILE A 70 -13.25 11.94 7.77
CA ILE A 70 -13.42 10.68 8.48
C ILE A 70 -14.63 10.85 9.38
N THR A 71 -15.72 10.14 9.09
CA THR A 71 -16.94 10.19 9.90
C THR A 71 -17.06 8.90 10.70
N ALA A 72 -17.18 9.02 12.02
CA ALA A 72 -17.39 7.91 12.93
C ALA A 72 -18.76 8.02 13.60
N LEU A 73 -19.52 6.93 13.60
CA LEU A 73 -20.83 6.83 14.24
C LEU A 73 -20.65 6.57 15.74
N ALA A 74 -20.26 7.61 16.46
CA ALA A 74 -20.12 7.65 17.91
C ALA A 74 -20.12 9.11 18.39
N ASN A 75 -20.78 9.35 19.52
CA ASN A 75 -20.81 10.66 20.18
C ASN A 75 -19.56 10.85 21.04
N ASP A 76 -19.09 12.10 21.12
CA ASP A 76 -17.90 12.51 21.88
C ASP A 76 -16.64 11.68 21.59
N LEU A 77 -16.50 11.25 20.33
CA LEU A 77 -15.31 10.52 19.91
C LEU A 77 -14.17 11.51 19.64
N ALA A 78 -13.00 11.24 20.21
CA ALA A 78 -11.78 11.98 19.90
C ALA A 78 -10.83 11.11 19.06
N ILE A 79 -10.32 11.68 17.96
CA ILE A 79 -9.22 11.08 17.21
C ILE A 79 -7.91 11.41 17.92
N LYS A 80 -7.11 10.38 18.20
CA LYS A 80 -5.79 10.51 18.82
C LYS A 80 -4.71 10.76 17.78
N SER A 81 -4.76 10.02 16.68
CA SER A 81 -3.84 10.18 15.56
C SER A 81 -4.40 9.58 14.27
N LEU A 82 -3.97 10.11 13.13
CA LEU A 82 -4.09 9.46 11.84
C LEU A 82 -2.71 8.98 11.40
N GLU A 83 -2.58 7.68 11.26
CA GLU A 83 -1.36 7.02 10.80
C GLU A 83 -1.48 6.67 9.32
N VAL A 84 -0.46 7.04 8.54
CA VAL A 84 -0.35 6.69 7.14
C VAL A 84 0.82 5.74 6.97
N ASN A 85 0.53 4.55 6.46
CA ASN A 85 1.51 3.50 6.25
C ASN A 85 1.58 3.15 4.76
N VAL A 86 2.75 2.76 4.28
CA VAL A 86 2.92 2.14 2.95
C VAL A 86 3.34 0.70 3.19
N ALA A 87 2.48 -0.24 2.77
CA ALA A 87 2.72 -1.67 2.92
C ALA A 87 3.44 -2.22 1.69
N VAL A 88 4.60 -2.86 1.89
CA VAL A 88 5.28 -3.59 0.81
C VAL A 88 4.80 -5.05 0.82
N PRO A 89 4.05 -5.51 -0.20
CA PRO A 89 3.27 -6.75 -0.14
C PRO A 89 4.07 -8.04 0.05
N HIS A 90 5.39 -8.02 -0.11
CA HIS A 90 6.23 -9.21 0.03
C HIS A 90 6.97 -9.35 1.37
N ASN A 91 6.98 -8.33 2.23
CA ASN A 91 7.87 -8.35 3.39
C ASN A 91 7.17 -8.10 4.74
N ALA A 92 5.84 -7.90 4.77
CA ALA A 92 5.12 -7.45 5.96
C ALA A 92 5.72 -6.18 6.62
N ILE A 93 6.59 -5.47 5.89
CA ILE A 93 7.20 -4.23 6.35
C ILE A 93 6.23 -3.10 6.01
N ASN A 94 5.61 -2.57 7.07
CA ASN A 94 4.84 -1.34 7.02
C ASN A 94 5.80 -0.19 7.30
N TYR A 95 6.07 0.63 6.28
CA TYR A 95 6.82 1.85 6.52
C TYR A 95 5.84 2.93 6.99
N GLY A 96 5.97 3.35 8.25
CA GLY A 96 5.31 4.56 8.74
C GLY A 96 5.71 5.76 7.89
N VAL A 97 4.77 6.31 7.14
CA VAL A 97 5.00 7.48 6.28
C VAL A 97 4.87 8.74 7.10
N LEU A 98 3.78 8.85 7.85
CA LEU A 98 3.45 10.01 8.67
C LEU A 98 2.47 9.61 9.76
N SER A 99 2.60 10.22 10.94
CA SER A 99 1.58 10.20 11.98
C SER A 99 1.15 11.64 12.22
N ILE A 100 -0.14 11.92 11.98
CA ILE A 100 -0.74 13.24 12.21
C ILE A 100 -1.41 13.21 13.58
N PRO A 101 -1.04 14.08 14.53
CA PRO A 101 -1.69 14.13 15.83
C PRO A 101 -3.13 14.61 15.69
N GLY A 102 -4.06 14.00 16.41
CA GLY A 102 -5.47 14.35 16.35
C GLY A 102 -5.81 15.79 16.75
N LYS A 103 -4.95 16.43 17.55
CA LYS A 103 -5.05 17.86 17.89
C LYS A 103 -4.92 18.81 16.69
N THR A 104 -4.40 18.31 15.56
CA THR A 104 -4.19 19.09 14.33
C THR A 104 -5.22 18.77 13.24
N ILE A 105 -6.22 17.97 13.58
CA ILE A 105 -7.32 17.59 12.69
C ILE A 105 -8.53 18.45 13.08
N GLU A 106 -9.24 18.97 12.09
CA GLU A 106 -10.44 19.77 12.34
C GLU A 106 -11.58 18.85 12.77
N ASN A 107 -12.13 19.09 13.95
CA ASN A 107 -13.19 18.27 14.52
C ASN A 107 -14.53 18.99 14.37
N GLY A 108 -15.51 18.31 13.79
CA GLY A 108 -16.93 18.68 13.82
C GLY A 108 -17.72 17.59 14.54
N THR A 109 -18.40 17.93 15.62
CA THR A 109 -19.29 17.00 16.30
C THR A 109 -20.73 17.33 15.92
N ASP A 110 -21.46 16.33 15.45
CA ASP A 110 -22.89 16.37 15.22
C ASP A 110 -23.59 15.42 16.19
N ALA A 111 -24.91 15.54 16.36
CA ALA A 111 -25.64 14.88 17.46
C ALA A 111 -25.48 13.35 17.55
N ASP A 112 -25.19 12.68 16.43
CA ASP A 112 -25.02 11.22 16.32
C ASP A 112 -23.67 10.79 15.68
N SER A 113 -22.78 11.74 15.36
CA SER A 113 -21.53 11.43 14.65
C SER A 113 -20.42 12.43 14.90
N SER A 114 -19.18 11.92 14.92
CA SER A 114 -17.97 12.75 14.98
C SER A 114 -17.30 12.76 13.62
N THR A 115 -17.09 13.95 13.04
CA THR A 115 -16.42 14.15 11.75
C THR A 115 -15.05 14.78 11.95
N PHE A 116 -14.04 14.22 11.29
CA PHE A 116 -12.65 14.66 11.36
C PHE A 116 -12.17 15.00 9.94
N SER A 117 -11.85 16.27 9.70
CA SER A 117 -11.47 16.76 8.38
C SER A 117 -9.98 17.07 8.33
N LEU A 118 -9.32 16.59 7.27
CA LEU A 118 -7.92 16.91 6.99
C LEU A 118 -7.80 18.02 5.96
N SER A 119 -6.85 18.94 6.20
CA SER A 119 -6.58 20.04 5.28
C SER A 119 -5.80 19.56 4.03
N ALA A 120 -5.97 20.30 2.92
CA ALA A 120 -5.29 20.00 1.66
C ALA A 120 -3.76 20.01 1.78
N ASP A 121 -3.21 20.85 2.67
CA ASP A 121 -1.77 20.92 2.93
C ASP A 121 -1.25 19.66 3.62
N GLN A 122 -2.04 19.07 4.53
CA GLN A 122 -1.70 17.80 5.19
C GLN A 122 -1.71 16.64 4.20
N LEU A 123 -2.72 16.57 3.33
CA LEU A 123 -2.82 15.57 2.26
C LEU A 123 -1.66 15.69 1.25
N THR A 124 -1.28 16.93 0.90
CA THR A 124 -0.13 17.18 0.02
C THR A 124 1.18 16.71 0.66
N ARG A 125 1.37 16.94 1.97
CA ARG A 125 2.54 16.43 2.71
C ARG A 125 2.55 14.90 2.80
N ILE A 126 1.39 14.28 3.04
CA ILE A 126 1.25 12.82 3.01
C ILE A 126 1.69 12.29 1.64
N ARG A 127 1.19 12.88 0.55
CA ARG A 127 1.54 12.48 -0.82
C ARG A 127 3.04 12.64 -1.11
N ALA A 128 3.62 13.80 -0.78
CA ALA A 128 5.05 14.02 -1.00
C ALA A 128 5.92 13.03 -0.21
N THR A 129 5.50 12.67 1.01
CA THR A 129 6.24 11.74 1.87
C THR A 129 6.04 10.29 1.43
N SER A 130 4.84 9.91 0.98
CA SER A 130 4.56 8.57 0.46
C SER A 130 5.32 8.32 -0.86
N GLN A 131 5.35 9.30 -1.77
CA GLN A 131 6.11 9.23 -3.03
C GLN A 131 7.61 9.03 -2.82
N ARG A 132 8.18 9.54 -1.72
CA ARG A 132 9.58 9.28 -1.37
C ARG A 132 9.83 7.81 -0.99
N LYS A 133 8.85 7.16 -0.38
CA LYS A 133 8.89 5.74 0.02
C LYS A 133 8.27 4.79 -1.00
N SER A 134 8.00 5.24 -2.23
CA SER A 134 7.38 4.41 -3.26
C SER A 134 8.18 3.14 -3.57
N ALA A 135 7.51 1.99 -3.51
CA ALA A 135 8.06 0.67 -3.87
C ALA A 135 8.43 0.56 -5.36
N VAL A 136 8.04 1.51 -6.21
CA VAL A 136 8.40 1.53 -7.63
C VAL A 136 9.87 1.89 -7.82
N LYS A 137 10.46 2.69 -6.91
CA LYS A 137 11.87 3.08 -6.97
C LYS A 137 12.82 1.88 -6.93
N PRO A 138 12.76 0.97 -5.93
CA PRO A 138 13.64 -0.19 -5.91
C PRO A 138 13.46 -1.09 -7.14
N VAL A 139 12.24 -1.26 -7.65
CA VAL A 139 11.99 -2.03 -8.89
C VAL A 139 12.70 -1.39 -10.08
N LEU A 140 12.59 -0.07 -10.25
CA LEU A 140 13.24 0.65 -11.34
C LEU A 140 14.77 0.57 -11.25
N TRP A 141 15.33 0.63 -10.03
CA TRP A 141 16.75 0.40 -9.77
C TRP A 141 17.19 -1.01 -10.19
N THR A 142 16.40 -2.03 -9.87
CA THR A 142 16.68 -3.41 -10.26
C THR A 142 16.70 -3.55 -11.78
N VAL A 143 15.71 -2.99 -12.48
CA VAL A 143 15.63 -3.02 -13.95
C VAL A 143 16.84 -2.32 -14.59
N LEU A 144 17.20 -1.13 -14.11
CA LEU A 144 18.36 -0.38 -14.61
C LEU A 144 19.68 -1.12 -14.36
N SER A 145 19.84 -1.71 -13.18
CA SER A 145 21.01 -2.52 -12.85
C SER A 145 21.11 -3.73 -13.77
N LEU A 146 19.98 -4.38 -14.07
CA LEU A 146 19.92 -5.54 -14.94
C LEU A 146 20.29 -5.17 -16.39
N ILE A 147 19.78 -4.05 -16.92
CA ILE A 147 20.18 -3.52 -18.23
C ILE A 147 21.68 -3.21 -18.25
N TYR A 148 22.20 -2.56 -17.21
CA TYR A 148 23.63 -2.25 -17.10
C TYR A 148 24.48 -3.51 -17.12
N LEU A 149 24.09 -4.55 -16.36
CA LEU A 149 24.75 -5.85 -16.35
C LEU A 149 24.75 -6.51 -17.74
N MET A 150 23.61 -6.48 -18.45
CA MET A 150 23.51 -7.01 -19.81
C MET A 150 24.50 -6.34 -20.78
N VAL A 151 24.59 -5.01 -20.73
CA VAL A 151 25.55 -4.25 -21.53
C VAL A 151 26.99 -4.61 -21.16
N LEU A 152 27.29 -4.74 -19.87
CA LEU A 152 28.62 -5.10 -19.38
C LEU A 152 29.03 -6.50 -19.85
N VAL A 153 28.15 -7.50 -19.71
CA VAL A 153 28.37 -8.87 -20.21
C VAL A 153 28.57 -8.88 -21.72
N ARG A 154 27.79 -8.08 -22.47
CA ARG A 154 27.94 -7.92 -23.91
C ARG A 154 29.31 -7.33 -24.29
N MET A 155 29.78 -6.33 -23.55
CA MET A 155 31.04 -5.64 -23.83
C MET A 155 32.29 -6.41 -23.38
N THR A 156 32.17 -7.26 -22.35
CA THR A 156 33.31 -7.99 -21.75
C THR A 156 33.40 -9.44 -22.24
N ALA A 157 32.47 -10.31 -21.81
CA ALA A 157 32.54 -11.76 -22.02
C ALA A 157 32.05 -12.20 -23.41
N LEU A 158 31.00 -11.55 -23.93
CA LEU A 158 30.32 -12.00 -25.16
C LEU A 158 30.55 -11.06 -26.35
N LYS A 159 31.64 -10.30 -26.36
CA LYS A 159 31.92 -9.25 -27.37
C LYS A 159 31.91 -9.78 -28.82
N ARG A 160 32.38 -11.01 -29.03
CA ARG A 160 32.49 -11.66 -30.36
C ARG A 160 31.24 -12.41 -30.80
N LEU A 161 30.25 -12.57 -29.92
CA LEU A 161 29.01 -13.27 -30.28
C LEU A 161 28.19 -12.42 -31.26
N SER A 162 27.54 -13.03 -32.24
CA SER A 162 26.65 -12.29 -33.14
C SER A 162 25.38 -11.86 -32.40
N LYS A 163 24.84 -10.69 -32.80
CA LYS A 163 23.68 -10.06 -32.15
C LYS A 163 22.46 -10.99 -31.92
N PRO A 164 22.04 -11.84 -32.89
CA PRO A 164 20.85 -12.68 -32.69
C PRO A 164 21.06 -13.76 -31.62
N TYR A 165 22.24 -14.37 -31.54
CA TYR A 165 22.53 -15.40 -30.53
C TYR A 165 22.59 -14.81 -29.12
N PHE A 166 23.11 -13.58 -28.98
CA PHE A 166 23.09 -12.87 -27.71
C PHE A 166 21.66 -12.61 -27.23
N ALA A 167 20.76 -12.20 -28.13
CA ALA A 167 19.36 -11.96 -27.78
C ALA A 167 18.62 -13.24 -27.34
N VAL A 168 18.87 -14.37 -28.01
CA VAL A 168 18.28 -15.66 -27.64
C VAL A 168 18.78 -16.13 -26.27
N LEU A 169 20.09 -16.02 -26.00
CA LEU A 169 20.66 -16.36 -24.69
C LEU A 169 20.10 -15.47 -23.57
N LEU A 170 19.95 -14.17 -23.85
CA LEU A 170 19.37 -13.21 -22.92
C LEU A 170 17.92 -13.57 -22.56
N PHE A 171 17.12 -13.88 -23.58
CA PHE A 171 15.73 -14.27 -23.42
C PHE A 171 15.61 -15.56 -22.61
N ALA A 172 16.41 -16.58 -22.93
CA ALA A 172 16.46 -17.83 -22.18
C ALA A 172 16.85 -17.61 -20.71
N ALA A 173 17.86 -16.77 -20.44
CA ALA A 173 18.27 -16.43 -19.08
C ALA A 173 17.17 -15.71 -18.29
N LEU A 174 16.43 -14.78 -18.93
CA LEU A 174 15.28 -14.11 -18.32
C LEU A 174 14.16 -15.09 -18.00
N CYS A 175 13.82 -16.01 -18.91
CA CYS A 175 12.82 -17.05 -18.66
C CYS A 175 13.21 -17.95 -17.49
N ILE A 176 14.48 -18.37 -17.41
CA ILE A 176 14.99 -19.17 -16.29
C ILE A 176 14.90 -18.36 -14.98
N ALA A 177 15.28 -17.08 -15.00
CA ALA A 177 15.19 -16.23 -13.81
C ALA A 177 13.76 -16.05 -13.32
N VAL A 178 12.79 -15.83 -14.21
CA VAL A 178 11.36 -15.74 -13.87
C VAL A 178 10.84 -17.06 -13.33
N PHE A 179 11.22 -18.18 -13.94
CA PHE A 179 10.85 -19.51 -13.46
C PHE A 179 11.38 -19.78 -12.05
N LEU A 180 12.66 -19.49 -11.80
CA LEU A 180 13.28 -19.64 -10.48
C LEU A 180 12.67 -18.69 -9.45
N ALA A 181 12.35 -17.45 -9.83
CA ALA A 181 11.69 -16.49 -8.95
C ALA A 181 10.28 -16.97 -8.57
N ASN A 182 9.51 -17.50 -9.52
CA ASN A 182 8.19 -18.09 -9.24
C ASN A 182 8.30 -19.32 -8.33
N LEU A 183 9.27 -20.20 -8.60
CA LEU A 183 9.50 -21.40 -7.78
C LEU A 183 9.89 -21.03 -6.34
N TRP A 184 10.73 -20.02 -6.18
CA TRP A 184 11.09 -19.47 -4.88
C TRP A 184 9.91 -18.80 -4.17
N ALA A 185 9.10 -18.01 -4.88
CA ALA A 185 7.89 -17.39 -4.34
C ALA A 185 6.86 -18.43 -3.89
N SER A 186 6.73 -19.56 -4.60
CA SER A 186 5.86 -20.66 -4.20
C SER A 186 6.41 -21.52 -3.05
N SER A 187 7.71 -21.42 -2.74
CA SER A 187 8.36 -22.19 -1.67
C SER A 187 8.66 -21.36 -0.41
N GLY A 188 8.30 -20.08 -0.39
CA GLY A 188 8.28 -19.26 0.82
C GLY A 188 7.33 -19.86 1.87
N PRO A 189 7.59 -19.66 3.17
CA PRO A 189 6.75 -20.21 4.23
C PRO A 189 5.32 -19.70 4.06
N HIS A 190 4.39 -20.62 3.77
CA HIS A 190 2.98 -20.34 3.93
C HIS A 190 2.78 -19.76 5.33
N PRO A 191 2.10 -18.60 5.50
CA PRO A 191 1.54 -18.29 6.81
C PRO A 191 0.64 -19.47 7.14
N THR A 192 1.03 -20.22 8.17
CA THR A 192 0.18 -21.23 8.77
C THR A 192 -1.13 -20.53 9.07
N THR A 193 -2.14 -20.88 8.29
CA THR A 193 -3.53 -20.60 8.56
C THR A 193 -3.77 -21.04 10.00
N ALA A 194 -3.83 -20.06 10.90
CA ALA A 194 -4.41 -20.24 12.21
C ALA A 194 -5.84 -20.70 11.95
N CYS A 195 -6.02 -22.01 12.09
CA CYS A 195 -7.24 -22.72 11.81
C CYS A 195 -8.37 -22.07 12.61
N SER A 196 -9.30 -21.48 11.87
CA SER A 196 -10.69 -21.25 12.25
C SER A 196 -11.19 -22.35 13.19
N ARG A 197 -11.20 -22.09 14.51
CA ARG A 197 -12.12 -22.79 15.43
C ARG A 197 -13.50 -22.14 15.30
N ARG A 198 -14.20 -22.50 14.22
CA ARG A 198 -15.65 -22.69 14.28
C ARG A 198 -15.88 -24.20 14.20
N PRO A 199 -16.45 -24.85 15.22
CA PRO A 199 -16.93 -26.21 15.08
C PRO A 199 -18.31 -26.16 14.43
N LEU A 200 -18.44 -26.71 13.23
CA LEU A 200 -19.73 -27.11 12.68
C LEU A 200 -19.52 -28.39 11.87
N CYS A 201 -20.52 -29.26 11.99
CA CYS A 201 -20.63 -30.65 11.52
C CYS A 201 -20.04 -31.68 12.51
N SER A 202 -20.76 -32.72 12.96
CA SER A 202 -21.95 -33.37 12.39
C SER A 202 -22.37 -34.59 13.25
N TYR A 203 -23.64 -35.02 13.09
CA TYR A 203 -24.19 -36.38 13.30
C TYR A 203 -24.39 -36.89 14.75
N TRP A 204 -25.63 -37.08 15.25
CA TRP A 204 -26.53 -38.24 15.03
C TRP A 204 -25.86 -39.62 15.16
N SER A 205 -26.05 -40.28 16.31
CA SER A 205 -26.27 -41.72 16.43
C SER A 205 -26.86 -42.09 17.81
N PRO A 206 -27.57 -43.22 17.91
CA PRO A 206 -28.68 -43.43 18.84
C PRO A 206 -28.27 -44.11 20.15
N HIS A 207 -29.03 -43.83 21.21
CA HIS A 207 -29.53 -44.80 22.19
C HIS A 207 -30.70 -44.18 22.94
#